data_AF-A0A7W7ST08-F1
#
_entry.id   AF-A0A7W7ST08-F1
#
_cell.length_a   1.000
_cell.length_b   1.000
_cell.length_c   1.000
_cell.angle_alpha   90.00
_cell.angle_beta   90.00
_cell.angle_gamma   90.00
#
_symmetry.space_group_name_H-M   'P 1'
#
loop_
_entity.id
_entity.type
_entity.pdbx_description
1 polymer ?
#
loop_
_entity_poly.entity_id
_entity_poly.type
_entity_poly.pdbx_seq_one_letter_code
_entity_poly.pdbx_strand_id
1 'polypeptide(L)' 'MADQKKNVTGPDERLSYEQARAELASVVERLEAGGTSLEESLALWERGERLAEVCQHWLDGARERIDAARQARESA' A
#
# COMPACT_ATOMS: atom_id res chain seq x y z
N MET A 1 23.77 3.92 -12.33
CA MET A 1 22.36 3.80 -12.72
C MET A 1 21.78 2.58 -12.01
N ALA A 2 21.59 2.69 -10.69
CA ALA A 2 20.63 1.89 -9.95
C ALA A 2 19.36 2.79 -9.90
N ASP A 3 18.14 2.33 -10.04
CA ASP A 3 17.55 1.19 -9.35
C ASP A 3 16.55 0.49 -10.26
N GLN A 4 16.77 -0.81 -10.43
CA GLN A 4 15.76 -1.72 -10.90
C GLN A 4 14.67 -1.75 -9.82
N LYS A 5 13.63 -0.91 -9.96
CA LYS A 5 12.38 -1.03 -9.21
C LYS A 5 11.88 -2.46 -9.42
N LYS A 6 12.16 -3.34 -8.44
CA LYS A 6 11.76 -4.74 -8.44
C LYS A 6 10.25 -4.75 -8.67
N ASN A 7 9.86 -5.27 -9.82
CA ASN A 7 8.46 -5.47 -10.16
C ASN A 7 7.93 -6.54 -9.19
N VAL A 8 7.25 -6.11 -8.13
CA VAL A 8 6.55 -7.01 -7.21
C VAL A 8 5.25 -7.40 -7.91
N THR A 9 5.34 -8.40 -8.79
CA THR A 9 4.19 -8.95 -9.53
C THR A 9 3.41 -9.88 -8.60
N GLY A 10 2.73 -9.31 -7.60
CA GLY A 10 1.92 -10.02 -6.61
C GLY A 10 0.41 -9.89 -6.88
N PRO A 11 -0.44 -10.78 -6.32
CA PRO A 11 -1.90 -10.68 -6.44
C PRO A 11 -2.47 -9.33 -5.93
N ASP A 12 -1.73 -8.63 -5.09
CA ASP A 12 -2.12 -7.38 -4.45
C ASP A 12 -1.99 -6.14 -5.36
N GLU A 13 -1.23 -6.23 -6.46
CA GLU A 13 -1.11 -5.15 -7.47
C GLU A 13 -2.44 -4.86 -8.20
N ARG A 14 -3.40 -5.79 -8.10
CA ARG A 14 -4.76 -5.65 -8.66
C ARG A 14 -5.75 -4.98 -7.71
N LEU A 15 -5.37 -4.69 -6.46
CA LEU A 15 -6.26 -4.03 -5.51
C LEU A 15 -6.34 -2.53 -5.80
N SER A 16 -7.55 -2.00 -5.82
CA SER A 16 -7.75 -0.55 -5.72
C SER A 16 -7.34 -0.05 -4.34
N TYR A 17 -7.01 1.25 -4.24
CA TYR A 17 -6.66 1.87 -2.96
C TYR A 17 -7.69 1.60 -1.85
N GLU A 18 -8.99 1.77 -2.13
CA GLU A 18 -10.03 1.55 -1.11
C GLU A 18 -10.15 0.09 -0.69
N GLN A 19 -9.92 -0.86 -1.60
CA GLN A 19 -9.90 -2.28 -1.25
C GLN A 19 -8.70 -2.62 -0.36
N ALA A 20 -7.50 -2.17 -0.74
CA ALA A 20 -6.29 -2.37 0.04
C ALA A 20 -6.42 -1.74 1.44
N ARG A 21 -6.96 -0.52 1.52
CA ARG A 21 -7.19 0.20 2.79
C ARG A 21 -8.22 -0.50 3.67
N ALA A 22 -9.32 -0.99 3.10
CA ALA A 22 -10.36 -1.70 3.84
C ALA A 22 -9.81 -3.02 4.41
N GLU A 23 -9.03 -3.76 3.62
CA GLU A 23 -8.40 -4.99 4.10
C GLU A 23 -7.36 -4.71 5.18
N LEU A 24 -6.54 -3.66 5.02
CA LEU A 24 -5.55 -3.25 6.02
C LEU A 24 -6.22 -2.90 7.35
N ALA A 25 -7.34 -2.17 7.32
CA ALA A 25 -8.10 -1.84 8.51
C ALA A 25 -8.61 -3.11 9.23
N SER A 26 -9.08 -4.11 8.49
CA SER A 26 -9.49 -5.40 9.06
C SER A 26 -8.32 -6.19 9.67
N VAL A 27 -7.15 -6.15 9.04
CA VAL A 27 -5.93 -6.77 9.59
C VAL A 27 -5.55 -6.11 10.92
N VAL A 28 -5.55 -4.78 10.98
CA VAL A 28 -5.25 -4.01 12.20
C VAL A 28 -6.26 -4.33 13.30
N GLU A 29 -7.56 -4.33 12.99
CA GLU A 29 -8.62 -4.67 13.95
C GLU A 29 -8.40 -6.06 14.56
N ARG A 30 -8.02 -7.05 13.74
CA ARG A 30 -7.72 -8.41 14.23
C ARG A 30 -6.48 -8.47 15.12
N LEU A 31 -5.43 -7.72 14.78
CA LEU A 31 -4.21 -7.62 15.59
C LEU A 31 -4.51 -6.95 16.94
N GLU A 32 -5.31 -5.88 16.95
CA GLU A 32 -5.70 -5.14 18.15
C GLU A 32 -6.65 -5.93 19.07
N ALA A 33 -7.56 -6.72 18.49
CA ALA A 33 -8.43 -7.61 19.25
C ALA A 33 -7.64 -8.67 20.05
N GLY A 34 -6.47 -9.05 19.56
CA GLY A 34 -5.65 -10.11 20.15
C GLY A 34 -6.33 -11.48 20.09
N GLY A 35 -5.91 -12.41 20.95
CA GLY A 35 -6.45 -13.77 20.98
C GLY A 35 -5.99 -14.69 19.83
N THR A 36 -5.13 -14.19 18.95
CA THR A 36 -4.43 -14.96 17.92
C THR A 36 -3.15 -15.58 18.46
N SER A 37 -2.74 -16.71 17.90
CA SER A 37 -1.40 -17.27 18.15
C SER A 37 -0.31 -16.33 17.64
N LEU A 38 0.94 -16.56 18.07
CA LEU A 38 2.09 -15.79 17.57
C LEU A 38 2.23 -15.92 16.05
N GLU A 39 2.06 -17.13 15.52
CA GLU A 39 2.23 -17.43 14.10
C GLU A 39 1.14 -16.74 13.25
N GLU A 40 -0.11 -16.73 13.73
CA GLU A 40 -1.20 -15.98 13.10
C GLU A 40 -0.97 -14.47 13.18
N SER A 41 -0.46 -13.97 14.31
CA SER A 41 -0.15 -12.55 14.49
C SER A 41 0.95 -12.09 13.52
N LEU A 42 1.97 -12.93 13.30
CA LEU A 42 3.03 -12.66 12.31
C LEU A 42 2.47 -12.66 10.89
N ALA A 43 1.64 -13.64 10.53
CA ALA A 43 1.02 -13.69 9.21
C ALA A 43 0.12 -12.48 8.94
N LEU A 44 -0.64 -12.03 9.94
CA LEU A 44 -1.44 -10.80 9.87
C LEU A 44 -0.56 -9.57 9.69
N TRP A 45 0.51 -9.45 10.48
CA TRP A 45 1.45 -8.33 10.34
C TRP A 45 2.05 -8.27 8.93
N GLU A 46 2.58 -9.38 8.41
CA GLU A 46 3.15 -9.43 7.06
C GLU A 46 2.13 -9.06 5.97
N ARG A 47 0.86 -9.46 6.14
CA ARG A 47 -0.22 -9.05 5.24
C ARG A 47 -0.47 -7.55 5.34
N GLY A 48 -0.49 -7.00 6.55
CA GLY A 48 -0.62 -5.58 6.82
C GLY A 48 0.49 -4.75 6.14
N GLU A 49 1.75 -5.17 6.27
CA GLU A 49 2.88 -4.51 5.62
C GLU A 49 2.72 -4.47 4.08
N ARG A 50 2.36 -5.60 3.46
CA ARG A 50 2.12 -5.65 2.01
C ARG A 50 0.97 -4.73 1.57
N LEU A 51 -0.12 -4.68 2.34
CA LEU A 51 -1.25 -3.79 2.03
C LEU A 51 -0.87 -2.32 2.21
N ALA A 52 -0.05 -1.99 3.20
CA ALA A 52 0.47 -0.64 3.41
C ALA A 52 1.36 -0.19 2.25
N GLU A 53 2.25 -1.06 1.74
CA GLU A 53 3.06 -0.80 0.54
C GLU A 53 2.18 -0.50 -0.69
N VAL A 54 1.11 -1.28 -0.90
CA VAL A 54 0.16 -1.04 -2.00
C VAL A 54 -0.54 0.31 -1.83
N CYS A 55 -1.00 0.64 -0.63
CA CYS A 55 -1.62 1.94 -0.35
C CYS A 55 -0.65 3.09 -0.62
N GLN A 56 0.60 2.97 -0.19
CA GLN A 56 1.63 3.98 -0.42
C GLN A 56 1.89 4.17 -1.91
N HIS A 57 1.99 3.09 -2.68
CA HIS A 57 2.19 3.17 -4.13
C HIS A 57 1.08 3.97 -4.83
N TRP A 58 -0.18 3.75 -4.46
CA TRP A 58 -1.31 4.52 -4.98
C TRP A 58 -1.22 6.02 -4.62
N LEU A 59 -0.85 6.33 -3.38
CA LEU A 59 -0.71 7.71 -2.89
C LEU A 59 0.45 8.44 -3.58
N ASP A 60 1.57 7.76 -3.77
CA ASP A 60 2.73 8.30 -4.48
C ASP A 60 2.37 8.63 -5.94
N GLY A 61 1.72 7.69 -6.64
CA GLY A 61 1.27 7.94 -8.02
C GLY A 61 0.25 9.09 -8.12
N ALA A 62 -0.65 9.22 -7.14
CA ALA A 62 -1.57 10.35 -7.07
C ALA A 62 -0.82 11.68 -6.85
N ARG A 63 0.20 11.66 -5.99
CA ARG A 63 1.03 12.84 -5.70
C ARG A 63 1.82 13.30 -6.94
N GLU A 64 2.48 12.38 -7.63
CA GLU A 64 3.22 12.67 -8.86
C GLU A 64 2.33 13.33 -9.92
N ARG A 65 1.10 12.85 -10.09
CA ARG A 65 0.13 13.43 -11.04
C ARG A 65 -0.25 14.87 -10.69
N ILE A 66 -0.44 15.16 -9.40
CA ILE A 66 -0.76 16.51 -8.91
C ILE A 66 0.43 17.44 -9.15
N ASP A 67 1.64 16.99 -8.82
CA ASP A 67 2.86 17.79 -8.98
C ASP A 67 3.14 18.09 -10.46
N ALA A 68 2.96 17.10 -11.36
CA ALA A 68 3.07 17.30 -12.81
C ALA A 68 2.04 18.31 -13.34
N ALA A 69 0.79 18.22 -12.90
CA ALA A 69 -0.26 19.17 -13.29
C ALA A 69 0.04 20.60 -12.81
N ARG A 70 0.65 20.75 -11.62
CA ARG A 70 1.08 22.05 -11.11
C ARG A 70 2.19 22.65 -11.96
N GLN A 71 3.25 21.88 -12.26
CA GLN A 71 4.38 22.33 -13.07
C GLN A 71 3.94 22.75 -14.48
N ALA A 72 3.04 21.98 -15.10
CA ALA A 72 2.50 22.31 -16.42
C ALA A 72 1.77 23.65 -16.45
N ARG A 73 1.09 24.04 -15.37
CA ARG A 73 0.42 25.34 -15.26
C ARG A 73 1.37 26.51 -15.00
N GLU A 74 2.47 26.27 -14.32
CA GLU A 74 3.48 27.30 -14.02
C GLU A 74 4.39 27.59 -15.21
N SER A 75 4.49 26.64 -16.14
CA SER A 75 5.30 26.74 -17.36
C SER A 75 4.53 27.29 -18.57
N ALA A 76 3.23 27.59 -18.41
CA ALA A 76 2.32 28.08 -19.44
C ALA A 76 1.98 29.56 -19.22
#